data_AF-A0A1J5Q9K0-F1
#
_entry.id   AF-A0A1J5Q9K0-F1
#
_cell.length_a   1.000
_cell.length_b   1.000
_cell.length_c   1.000
_cell.angle_alpha   90.00
_cell.angle_beta   90.00
_cell.angle_gamma   90.00
#
_symmetry.space_group_name_H-M   'P 1'
#
loop_
_entity.id
_entity.type
_entity.pdbx_description
1 polymer ?
#
loop_
_entity_poly.entity_id
_entity_poly.type
_entity_poly.pdbx_seq_one_letter_code
_entity_poly.pdbx_strand_id
1 'polypeptide(L)' 'MSYKDATAYAASLAATLMVSIVVFQAGDGTHAAMPSDEYDGDEALVALEIDPWQ' A
#
# COMPACT_ATOMS: atom_id res chain seq x y z
N MET A 1 1.00 -9.86 5.09
CA MET A 1 0.42 -9.38 6.38
C MET A 1 -1.11 -9.47 6.33
N SER A 2 -1.82 -9.24 7.45
CA SER A 2 -3.27 -8.99 7.37
C SER A 2 -3.54 -7.65 6.68
N TYR A 3 -4.74 -7.44 6.13
CA TYR A 3 -5.12 -6.16 5.51
C TYR A 3 -4.94 -4.99 6.49
N LYS A 4 -5.42 -5.15 7.73
CA LYS A 4 -5.30 -4.15 8.80
C LYS A 4 -3.85 -3.76 9.08
N ASP A 5 -2.95 -4.75 9.17
CA ASP A 5 -1.55 -4.48 9.48
C ASP A 5 -0.86 -3.79 8.30
N ALA A 6 -1.17 -4.19 7.06
CA ALA A 6 -0.64 -3.55 5.86
C ALA A 6 -1.11 -2.10 5.74
N THR A 7 -2.37 -1.80 6.06
CA THR A 7 -2.89 -0.41 6.08
C THR A 7 -2.19 0.45 7.14
N ALA A 8 -1.98 -0.08 8.36
CA ALA A 8 -1.28 0.64 9.41
C ALA A 8 0.18 0.93 9.04
N TYR A 9 0.84 -0.04 8.39
CA TYR A 9 2.18 0.12 7.86
C TYR A 9 2.23 1.15 6.74
N ALA A 10 1.29 1.10 5.80
CA ALA A 10 1.17 2.05 4.69
C ALA A 10 1.00 3.50 5.18
N ALA A 11 0.15 3.72 6.18
CA ALA A 11 -0.04 5.04 6.77
C ALA A 11 1.26 5.58 7.41
N SER A 12 2.02 4.69 8.06
CA SER A 12 3.32 5.06 8.65
C SER A 12 4.35 5.39 7.56
N LEU A 13 4.40 4.63 6.46
CA LEU A 13 5.27 4.91 5.32
C LEU A 13 4.89 6.23 4.64
N ALA A 14 3.62 6.46 4.34
CA ALA A 14 3.14 7.67 3.68
C ALA A 14 3.49 8.93 4.51
N ALA A 15 3.29 8.87 5.83
CA ALA A 15 3.61 9.98 6.73
C ALA A 15 5.13 10.25 6.90
N THR A 16 5.97 9.22 6.71
CA THR A 16 7.43 9.36 6.91
C THR A 16 8.17 9.70 5.62
N LEU A 17 7.74 9.13 4.50
CA LEU A 17 8.37 9.31 3.20
C LEU A 17 7.74 10.46 2.39
N MET A 18 6.54 10.91 2.76
CA MET A 18 5.77 11.92 2.03
C MET A 18 5.52 11.53 0.55
N VAL A 19 5.26 10.24 0.30
CA VAL A 19 4.88 9.68 -1.01
C VAL A 19 3.60 8.86 -0.90
N SER A 20 2.89 8.69 -2.01
CA SER A 20 1.70 7.83 -2.06
C SER A 20 2.08 6.37 -1.87
N ILE A 21 1.37 5.67 -0.98
CA ILE A 21 1.59 4.26 -0.68
C ILE A 21 0.35 3.46 -1.06
N VAL A 22 0.54 2.39 -1.83
CA VAL A 22 -0.53 1.43 -2.16
C VAL A 22 -0.48 0.25 -1.20
N VAL A 23 -1.65 -0.27 -0.85
CA VAL A 23 -1.84 -1.57 -0.20
C VAL A 23 -2.46 -2.51 -1.23
N PHE A 24 -1.84 -3.66 -1.44
CA PHE A 24 -2.30 -4.63 -2.44
C PHE A 24 -2.33 -6.05 -1.89
N GLN A 25 -3.13 -6.92 -2.50
CA GLN A 25 -3.16 -8.36 -2.20
C GLN A 25 -2.13 -9.09 -3.06
N ALA A 26 -1.20 -9.80 -2.41
CA ALA A 26 -0.24 -10.67 -3.07
C ALA A 26 -0.89 -11.99 -3.51
N GLY A 27 -0.23 -12.71 -4.43
CA GLY A 27 -0.75 -13.96 -5.00
C GLY A 27 -0.95 -15.11 -4.01
N ASP A 28 -0.41 -15.00 -2.80
CA ASP A 28 -0.63 -15.95 -1.70
C ASP A 28 -1.81 -15.57 -0.78
N GLY A 29 -2.55 -14.50 -1.12
CA GLY A 29 -3.69 -13.97 -0.36
C GLY A 29 -3.30 -13.05 0.80
N THR A 30 -2.01 -12.84 1.04
CA THR A 30 -1.55 -11.87 2.04
C THR A 30 -1.57 -10.44 1.49
N HIS A 31 -1.49 -9.44 2.36
CA HIS A 31 -1.38 -8.04 1.95
C HIS A 31 0.03 -7.47 2.18
N ALA A 32 0.43 -6.55 1.32
CA ALA A 32 1.68 -5.80 1.39
C ALA A 32 1.44 -4.33 1.05
N ALA A 33 2.44 -3.47 1.33
CA ALA A 33 2.39 -2.05 1.01
C ALA A 33 3.73 -1.57 0.46
N MET A 34 3.71 -0.66 -0.52
CA MET A 34 4.89 -0.04 -1.15
C MET A 34 4.54 1.31 -1.79
N PRO A 35 5.53 2.16 -2.14
CA PRO A 35 5.29 3.36 -2.93
C PRO A 35 4.49 3.05 -4.21
N SER A 36 3.49 3.88 -4.51
CA SER A 36 2.62 3.72 -5.68
C SER A 36 3.44 3.65 -6.97
N ASP A 37 4.46 4.51 -7.09
CA ASP A 37 5.37 4.56 -8.25
C ASP A 37 6.27 3.31 -8.43
N GLU A 38 6.40 2.47 -7.40
CA GLU A 38 7.16 1.21 -7.46
C GLU A 38 6.28 0.00 -7.74
N TYR A 39 4.96 0.15 -7.66
CA TYR A 39 4.02 -0.94 -7.86
C TYR A 39 3.83 -1.24 -9.36
N ASP A 40 4.39 -2.35 -9.82
CA ASP A 40 4.24 -2.88 -11.19
C ASP A 40 3.26 -4.07 -11.25
N GLY A 41 2.35 -4.15 -10.29
CA GLY A 41 1.33 -5.20 -10.21
C GLY A 41 0.03 -4.81 -10.92
N ASP A 42 -0.96 -5.70 -10.87
CA ASP A 42 -2.29 -5.41 -11.40
C ASP A 42 -3.01 -4.40 -10.49
N GLU A 43 -3.42 -3.25 -11.05
CA GLU A 43 -4.19 -2.23 -10.34
C GLU A 43 -5.47 -2.80 -9.70
N ALA A 44 -6.05 -3.86 -10.27
CA ALA A 44 -7.22 -4.54 -9.70
C ALA A 44 -6.93 -5.23 -8.35
N LEU A 45 -5.66 -5.47 -8.02
CA LEU A 45 -5.22 -6.03 -6.74
C LEU A 45 -4.89 -4.97 -5.70
N VAL A 46 -4.90 -3.68 -6.08
CA VAL A 46 -4.77 -2.56 -5.13
C VAL A 46 -6.07 -2.40 -4.37
N ALA A 47 -5.99 -2.57 -3.05
CA ALA A 47 -7.13 -2.48 -2.15
C ALA A 47 -7.31 -1.08 -1.56
N LEU A 48 -6.22 -0.31 -1.45
CA LEU A 48 -6.21 1.04 -0.89
C LEU A 48 -4.99 1.79 -1.40
N GLU A 49 -5.13 3.09 -1.62
CA GLU A 49 -4.03 4.03 -1.79
C GLU A 49 -4.13 5.12 -0.70
N ILE A 50 -2.98 5.47 -0.11
CA ILE A 50 -2.86 6.56 0.85
C ILE A 50 -1.98 7.64 0.22
N ASP A 51 -2.59 8.76 -0.12
CA ASP A 51 -1.92 9.97 -0.61
C ASP A 51 -1.67 10.94 0.57
N PRO A 52 -0.41 11.24 0.93
CA PRO A 52 -0.09 12.13 2.04
C PRO A 52 -0.33 13.62 1.73
N TRP A 53 -0.73 13.97 0.51
CA TRP A 53 -0.96 15.35 0.08
C TRP A 53 -2.44 15.76 -0.01
N GLN A 54 -3.36 14.84 0.27
CA GLN A 54 -4.82 15.10 0.27
C GLN A 54 -5.36 15.59 1.61
#